data_AF-W9WWA7-F1
#
_entry.id   AF-W9WWA7-F1
#
_cell.length_a   1.000
_cell.length_b   1.000
_cell.length_c   1.000
_cell.angle_alpha   90.00
_cell.angle_beta   90.00
_cell.angle_gamma   90.00
#
_symmetry.space_group_name_H-M   'P 1'
#
loop_
_entity.id
_entity.type
_entity.pdbx_description
1 polymer ?
#
loop_
_entity_poly.entity_id
_entity_poly.type
_entity_poly.pdbx_seq_one_letter_code
_entity_poly.pdbx_strand_id
1 'polypeptide(L)'
;MIRSETPARDTPPPLGRIGIVFTDVVKSTNIWEKDPKAMIEAMKLHDDMIRGLTVANEGYEVKQNGDGFMIAFPTATSAVQFCLDVQEKLLDEHWPNEILKLPPGQETKDSEGHVLFRGLQLRTSAHWGEPVNKWNEVIQRMDYLGPVVNRAARFIQVTEGGQIVVSEEFLLQLQSEMEMARRQTEAQEEIHTADRGTDGHPSHERNAPAAASLDLRSLRSQREQKKLTHQQFEIRPLGDYEFQGLEDPHKLYFIVPCSLEGRVDHWHQVAHVTGVKGNVRSS
;
A
#
# COMPACT_ATOMS: atom_id res chain seq x y z
N MET A 1 8.10 27.72 18.60
CA MET A 1 7.53 26.59 19.37
C MET A 1 6.79 25.70 18.39
N ILE A 2 7.45 24.67 17.85
CA ILE A 2 6.82 23.68 16.97
C ILE A 2 6.13 22.68 17.90
N ARG A 3 4.80 22.67 17.92
CA ARG A 3 4.03 21.69 18.69
C ARG A 3 4.08 20.35 17.96
N SER A 4 4.91 19.45 18.45
CA SER A 4 4.82 17.98 18.40
C SER A 4 3.76 17.40 17.46
N GLU A 5 4.15 17.17 16.20
CA GLU A 5 3.67 16.08 15.35
C GLU A 5 3.81 14.78 16.13
N THR A 6 2.74 14.34 16.78
CA THR A 6 2.79 13.15 17.64
C THR A 6 2.64 11.94 16.73
N PRO A 7 3.61 11.01 16.71
CA PRO A 7 3.49 9.80 15.90
C PRO A 7 2.21 9.03 16.25
N ALA A 8 1.70 8.21 15.34
CA ALA A 8 0.73 7.18 15.69
C ALA A 8 1.33 6.29 16.80
N ARG A 9 0.82 6.43 18.02
CA ARG A 9 1.38 5.84 19.26
C ARG A 9 0.61 4.64 19.77
N ASP A 10 -0.57 4.37 19.21
CA ASP A 10 -1.51 3.43 19.82
C ASP A 10 -1.39 2.01 19.29
N THR A 11 -0.63 1.80 18.20
CA THR A 11 -0.39 0.47 17.64
C THR A 11 0.94 -0.09 18.14
N PRO A 12 1.01 -1.33 18.66
CA PRO A 12 2.27 -1.97 19.01
C PRO A 12 3.11 -2.29 17.75
N PRO A 13 4.45 -2.26 17.82
CA PRO A 13 5.30 -2.61 16.68
C PRO A 13 5.14 -4.10 16.33
N PRO A 14 4.81 -4.45 15.07
CA PRO A 14 4.70 -5.85 14.67
C PRO A 14 6.06 -6.56 14.66
N LEU A 15 6.03 -7.88 14.86
CA LEU A 15 7.21 -8.76 14.88
C LEU A 15 7.07 -9.87 13.84
N GLY A 16 8.20 -10.50 13.48
CA GLY A 16 8.24 -11.56 12.47
C GLY A 16 8.18 -11.02 11.05
N ARG A 17 7.45 -11.71 10.17
CA ARG A 17 7.22 -11.22 8.80
C ARG A 17 6.16 -10.14 8.81
N ILE A 18 6.46 -9.00 8.20
CA ILE A 18 5.62 -7.80 8.21
C ILE A 18 5.59 -7.15 6.83
N GLY A 19 4.58 -6.30 6.62
CA GLY A 19 4.47 -5.45 5.46
C GLY A 19 5.13 -4.11 5.74
N ILE A 20 6.15 -3.74 4.96
CA ILE A 20 6.75 -2.39 5.02
C ILE A 20 6.16 -1.58 3.88
N VAL A 21 5.50 -0.47 4.23
CA VAL A 21 4.96 0.51 3.28
C VAL A 21 5.79 1.79 3.37
N PHE A 22 6.17 2.32 2.21
CA PHE A 22 6.66 3.69 2.07
C PHE A 22 5.63 4.54 1.35
N THR A 23 5.47 5.78 1.81
CA THR A 23 4.71 6.83 1.11
C THR A 23 5.64 7.96 0.71
N ASP A 24 5.28 8.73 -0.32
CA ASP A 24 6.02 9.89 -0.80
C ASP A 24 5.08 10.84 -1.55
N VAL A 25 5.25 12.16 -1.37
CA VAL A 25 4.43 13.17 -2.05
C VAL A 25 5.06 13.52 -3.40
N VAL A 26 4.31 13.32 -4.48
CA VAL A 26 4.79 13.56 -5.83
C VAL A 26 4.98 15.05 -6.09
N LYS A 27 6.17 15.41 -6.59
CA LYS A 27 6.55 16.79 -6.96
C LYS A 27 6.43 17.79 -5.79
N SER A 28 6.57 17.32 -4.54
CA SER A 28 6.52 18.16 -3.34
C SER A 28 7.50 19.33 -3.39
N THR A 29 8.74 19.13 -3.85
CA THR A 29 9.75 20.20 -4.00
C THR A 29 9.23 21.35 -4.86
N ASN A 30 8.51 21.05 -5.96
CA ASN A 30 7.95 22.08 -6.83
C ASN A 30 6.85 22.89 -6.14
N ILE A 31 6.10 22.26 -5.23
CA ILE A 31 5.06 22.93 -4.45
C ILE A 31 5.72 23.80 -3.38
N TRP A 32 6.72 23.27 -2.66
CA TRP A 32 7.52 24.00 -1.69
C TRP A 32 8.17 25.26 -2.27
N GLU A 33 8.73 25.19 -3.47
CA GLU A 33 9.34 26.34 -4.13
C GLU A 33 8.33 27.42 -4.54
N LYS A 34 7.11 27.01 -4.93
CA LYS A 34 6.07 27.93 -5.42
C LYS A 34 5.27 28.58 -4.31
N ASP A 35 4.85 27.80 -3.31
CA ASP A 35 4.07 28.29 -2.18
C ASP A 35 4.40 27.50 -0.89
N PRO A 36 5.45 27.92 -0.16
CA PRO A 36 5.82 27.29 1.10
C PRO A 36 4.72 27.37 2.16
N LYS A 37 3.90 28.43 2.16
CA LYS A 37 2.88 28.63 3.20
C LYS A 37 1.74 27.65 3.02
N ALA A 38 1.22 27.56 1.78
CA ALA A 38 0.20 26.58 1.44
C ALA A 38 0.70 25.14 1.67
N MET A 39 1.97 24.87 1.34
CA MET A 39 2.56 23.55 1.55
C MET A 39 2.66 23.16 3.03
N ILE A 40 2.99 24.09 3.93
CA ILE A 40 2.99 23.81 5.38
C ILE A 40 1.60 23.39 5.87
N GLU A 41 0.56 24.10 5.43
CA GLU A 41 -0.83 23.78 5.80
C GLU A 41 -1.27 22.43 5.22
N ALA A 42 -0.91 22.16 3.96
CA ALA A 42 -1.21 20.90 3.30
C ALA A 42 -0.47 19.72 3.96
N MET A 43 0.81 19.87 4.29
CA MET A 43 1.58 18.82 4.97
C MET A 43 0.98 18.47 6.32
N LYS A 44 0.41 19.42 7.06
CA LYS A 44 -0.30 19.12 8.29
C LYS A 44 -1.53 18.23 8.05
N LEU A 45 -2.36 18.56 7.05
CA LEU A 45 -3.53 17.75 6.70
C LEU A 45 -3.11 16.34 6.23
N HIS A 46 -2.07 16.27 5.41
CA HIS A 46 -1.46 15.02 4.97
C HIS A 46 -1.00 14.15 6.15
N ASP A 47 -0.22 14.73 7.06
CA ASP A 47 0.35 14.01 8.19
C ASP A 47 -0.74 13.52 9.16
N ASP A 48 -1.74 14.36 9.45
CA ASP A 48 -2.88 13.98 10.29
C ASP A 48 -3.69 12.84 9.63
N MET A 49 -3.91 12.92 8.31
CA MET A 49 -4.59 11.87 7.54
C MET A 49 -3.81 10.54 7.58
N ILE A 50 -2.52 10.56 7.23
CA ILE A 50 -1.69 9.35 7.19
C ILE A 50 -1.63 8.69 8.56
N ARG A 51 -1.47 9.46 9.64
CA ARG A 51 -1.46 8.91 11.01
C ARG A 51 -2.81 8.32 11.40
N GLY A 52 -3.91 8.98 11.07
CA GLY A 52 -5.25 8.46 11.32
C GLY A 52 -5.50 7.13 10.60
N LEU A 53 -5.15 7.05 9.31
CA LEU A 53 -5.28 5.83 8.51
C LEU A 53 -4.32 4.73 8.96
N THR A 54 -3.13 5.10 9.43
CA THR A 54 -2.17 4.16 10.02
C THR A 54 -2.79 3.44 11.21
N VAL A 55 -3.39 4.18 12.17
CA VAL A 55 -4.05 3.58 13.33
C VAL A 55 -5.29 2.77 12.92
N ALA A 56 -6.12 3.31 12.00
CA ALA A 56 -7.34 2.65 11.55
C ALA A 56 -7.09 1.29 10.87
N ASN A 57 -5.90 1.12 10.28
CA ASN A 57 -5.49 -0.11 9.60
C ASN A 57 -4.46 -0.92 10.40
N GLU A 58 -4.38 -0.73 11.73
CA GLU A 58 -3.49 -1.50 12.62
C GLU A 58 -2.00 -1.39 12.22
N GLY A 59 -1.62 -0.29 11.57
CA GLY A 59 -0.26 0.02 11.18
C GLY A 59 0.53 0.67 12.31
N TYR A 60 1.82 0.43 12.30
CA TYR A 60 2.79 1.06 13.19
C TYR A 60 3.64 2.05 12.40
N GLU A 61 3.52 3.35 12.72
CA GLU A 61 4.38 4.39 12.15
C GLU A 61 5.82 4.17 12.62
N VAL A 62 6.73 3.82 11.72
CA VAL A 62 8.14 3.63 12.07
C VAL A 62 8.80 4.99 12.23
N LYS A 63 8.67 5.81 11.19
CA LYS A 63 9.24 7.15 11.09
C LYS A 63 8.67 7.91 9.90
N GLN A 64 8.78 9.23 9.96
CA GLN A 64 8.55 10.15 8.85
C GLN A 64 9.91 10.56 8.26
N ASN A 65 10.01 10.56 6.94
CA ASN A 65 11.20 10.90 6.17
C ASN A 65 10.85 12.02 5.18
N GLY A 66 10.96 13.27 5.63
CA GLY A 66 10.55 14.42 4.83
C GLY A 66 9.03 14.48 4.69
N ASP A 67 8.55 14.36 3.45
CA ASP A 67 7.15 14.33 3.07
C ASP A 67 6.56 12.91 2.95
N GLY A 68 7.38 11.89 3.20
CA GLY A 68 6.98 10.48 3.17
C GLY A 68 6.98 9.81 4.54
N PHE A 69 6.29 8.68 4.65
CA PHE A 69 6.25 7.84 5.84
C PHE A 69 6.80 6.44 5.57
N MET A 70 7.42 5.85 6.59
CA MET A 70 7.69 4.42 6.67
C MET A 70 6.75 3.81 7.72
N ILE A 71 5.92 2.85 7.30
CA ILE A 71 4.88 2.24 8.13
C ILE A 71 5.03 0.72 8.07
N ALA A 72 4.88 0.06 9.21
CA ALA A 72 4.95 -1.39 9.33
C ALA A 72 3.56 -1.97 9.66
N PHE A 73 3.16 -3.01 8.96
CA PHE A 73 1.86 -3.67 9.13
C PHE A 73 2.02 -5.15 9.50
N PRO A 74 1.20 -5.67 10.43
CA PRO A 74 1.25 -7.07 10.83
C PRO A 74 0.70 -8.04 9.77
N THR A 75 -0.08 -7.55 8.80
CA THR A 75 -0.66 -8.36 7.71
C THR A 75 -0.54 -7.64 6.37
N ALA A 76 -0.50 -8.38 5.26
CA ALA A 76 -0.51 -7.81 3.92
C ALA A 76 -1.86 -7.15 3.62
N THR A 77 -2.94 -7.71 4.16
CA THR A 77 -4.31 -7.16 4.06
C THR A 77 -4.41 -5.77 4.67
N SER A 78 -3.91 -5.58 5.90
CA SER A 78 -3.90 -4.27 6.58
C SER A 78 -3.07 -3.24 5.79
N ALA A 79 -1.91 -3.64 5.26
CA ALA A 79 -1.07 -2.77 4.43
C ALA A 79 -1.76 -2.34 3.14
N VAL A 80 -2.39 -3.28 2.40
CA VAL A 80 -3.09 -2.91 1.15
C VAL A 80 -4.31 -2.06 1.45
N GLN A 81 -5.06 -2.35 2.51
CA GLN A 81 -6.21 -1.54 2.89
C GLN A 81 -5.82 -0.11 3.24
N PHE A 82 -4.73 0.08 4.00
CA PHE A 82 -4.16 1.41 4.25
C PHE A 82 -3.85 2.14 2.94
N CYS A 83 -3.16 1.49 1.99
CA CYS A 83 -2.81 2.13 0.72
C CYS A 83 -4.06 2.54 -0.08
N LEU A 84 -5.09 1.69 -0.11
CA LEU A 84 -6.36 1.99 -0.76
C LEU A 84 -7.08 3.17 -0.08
N ASP A 85 -7.16 3.18 1.25
CA ASP A 85 -7.78 4.25 2.03
C ASP A 85 -7.09 5.59 1.80
N VAL A 86 -5.76 5.59 1.72
CA VAL A 86 -4.98 6.81 1.40
C VAL A 86 -5.41 7.35 0.04
N GLN A 87 -5.50 6.50 -0.99
CA GLN A 87 -5.80 6.96 -2.35
C GLN A 87 -7.19 7.57 -2.50
N GLU A 88 -8.17 7.05 -1.77
CA GLU A 88 -9.52 7.61 -1.67
C GLU A 88 -9.53 8.90 -0.83
N LYS A 89 -8.92 8.85 0.36
CA LYS A 89 -9.01 9.94 1.33
C LYS A 89 -8.37 11.24 0.83
N LEU A 90 -7.35 11.15 -0.02
CA LEU A 90 -6.73 12.32 -0.68
C LEU A 90 -7.74 13.15 -1.49
N LEU A 91 -8.76 12.52 -2.08
CA LEU A 91 -9.76 13.21 -2.88
C LEU A 91 -10.71 14.05 -2.01
N ASP A 92 -11.02 13.55 -0.83
CA ASP A 92 -11.95 14.15 0.14
C ASP A 92 -11.32 15.20 1.06
N GLU A 93 -9.99 15.31 1.07
CA GLU A 93 -9.29 16.19 2.00
C GLU A 93 -9.52 17.67 1.68
N HIS A 94 -9.57 18.52 2.72
CA HIS A 94 -9.86 19.95 2.58
C HIS A 94 -8.59 20.74 2.27
N TRP A 95 -7.94 20.39 1.15
CA TRP A 95 -6.71 21.04 0.72
C TRP A 95 -6.84 22.56 0.61
N PRO A 96 -5.80 23.33 0.99
CA PRO A 96 -5.77 24.77 0.76
C PRO A 96 -6.01 25.09 -0.72
N ASN A 97 -6.79 26.14 -0.99
CA ASN A 97 -7.14 26.53 -2.37
C ASN A 97 -5.89 26.84 -3.21
N GLU A 98 -4.83 27.30 -2.57
CA GLU A 98 -3.53 27.58 -3.15
C GLU A 98 -2.90 26.31 -3.73
N ILE A 99 -2.98 25.17 -3.03
CA ILE A 99 -2.54 23.87 -3.53
C ILE A 99 -3.34 23.46 -4.76
N LEU A 100 -4.66 23.62 -4.72
CA LEU A 100 -5.56 23.23 -5.81
C LEU A 100 -5.37 24.08 -7.09
N LYS A 101 -4.78 25.28 -6.96
CA LYS A 101 -4.45 26.15 -8.09
C LYS A 101 -3.08 25.83 -8.71
N LEU A 102 -2.21 25.11 -8.00
CA LEU A 102 -0.90 24.73 -8.52
C LEU A 102 -1.05 23.53 -9.47
N PRO A 103 -0.31 23.47 -10.59
CA PRO A 103 -0.43 22.36 -11.54
C PRO A 103 -0.29 20.95 -10.94
N PRO A 104 0.60 20.70 -9.96
CA PRO A 104 0.67 19.38 -9.31
C PRO A 104 -0.53 19.03 -8.43
N GLY A 105 -1.25 20.03 -7.91
CA GLY A 105 -2.38 19.86 -6.99
C GLY A 105 -3.76 20.05 -7.61
N GLN A 106 -3.81 20.38 -8.91
CA GLN A 106 -5.05 20.65 -9.61
C GLN A 106 -5.90 19.39 -9.78
N GLU A 107 -7.22 19.58 -9.68
CA GLU A 107 -8.20 18.52 -9.93
C GLU A 107 -8.09 18.00 -11.37
N THR A 108 -7.89 16.70 -11.51
CA THR A 108 -7.84 16.00 -12.80
C THR A 108 -9.04 15.06 -12.90
N LYS A 109 -9.68 15.03 -14.06
CA LYS A 109 -10.86 14.20 -14.33
C LYS A 109 -10.66 13.30 -15.53
N ASP A 110 -11.38 12.18 -15.56
CA ASP A 110 -11.52 11.36 -16.77
C ASP A 110 -12.49 12.01 -17.78
N SER A 111 -12.70 11.33 -18.92
CA SER A 111 -13.64 11.77 -19.96
C SER A 111 -15.11 11.76 -19.51
N GLU A 112 -15.43 11.04 -18.45
CA GLU A 112 -16.79 10.90 -17.90
C GLU A 112 -17.06 11.94 -16.79
N GLY A 113 -16.03 12.67 -16.37
CA GLY A 113 -16.10 13.72 -15.35
C GLY A 113 -15.83 13.22 -13.93
N HIS A 114 -15.40 11.97 -13.74
CA HIS A 114 -14.98 11.46 -12.44
C HIS A 114 -13.63 12.06 -12.04
N VAL A 115 -13.50 12.44 -10.76
CA VAL A 115 -12.25 13.00 -10.22
C VAL A 115 -11.24 11.88 -10.04
N LEU A 116 -10.10 11.99 -10.72
CA LEU A 116 -8.98 11.06 -10.62
C LEU A 116 -7.96 11.52 -9.58
N PHE A 117 -7.66 12.81 -9.54
CA PHE A 117 -6.69 13.41 -8.62
C PHE A 117 -7.20 14.76 -8.13
N ARG A 118 -6.89 15.10 -6.88
CA ARG A 118 -7.20 16.40 -6.28
C ARG A 118 -6.26 16.67 -5.10
N GLY A 119 -5.60 17.82 -5.10
CA GLY A 119 -4.64 18.18 -4.06
C GLY A 119 -3.34 17.39 -4.12
N LEU A 120 -2.72 17.15 -2.96
CA LEU A 120 -1.45 16.41 -2.92
C LEU A 120 -1.63 15.00 -3.47
N GLN A 121 -0.71 14.60 -4.35
CA GLN A 121 -0.68 13.25 -4.91
C GLN A 121 0.37 12.43 -4.18
N LEU A 122 -0.02 11.26 -3.67
CA LEU A 122 0.91 10.33 -3.03
C LEU A 122 1.14 9.12 -3.92
N ARG A 123 2.37 8.62 -3.84
CA ARG A 123 2.75 7.30 -4.34
C ARG A 123 3.11 6.41 -3.17
N THR A 124 2.86 5.12 -3.32
CA THR A 124 3.15 4.14 -2.26
C THR A 124 3.85 2.92 -2.82
N SER A 125 4.77 2.38 -2.04
CA SER A 125 5.37 1.07 -2.30
C SER A 125 5.23 0.16 -1.08
N ALA A 126 5.03 -1.14 -1.31
CA ALA A 126 4.98 -2.12 -0.24
C ALA A 126 5.76 -3.39 -0.56
N HIS A 127 6.41 -3.95 0.45
CA HIS A 127 7.11 -5.23 0.38
C HIS A 127 6.85 -6.04 1.64
N TRP A 128 6.84 -7.37 1.50
CA TRP A 128 6.59 -8.30 2.59
C TRP A 128 7.82 -9.14 2.90
N GLY A 129 8.22 -9.21 4.16
CA GLY A 129 9.36 -10.01 4.58
C GLY A 129 9.68 -9.89 6.06
N GLU A 130 10.76 -10.53 6.49
CA GLU A 130 11.26 -10.47 7.86
C GLU A 130 12.41 -9.44 8.00
N PRO A 131 12.18 -8.31 8.68
CA PRO A 131 13.21 -7.30 8.89
C PRO A 131 14.07 -7.62 10.13
N VAL A 132 15.17 -6.89 10.26
CA VAL A 132 15.92 -6.82 11.52
C VAL A 132 15.27 -5.78 12.43
N ASN A 133 14.74 -6.24 13.57
CA ASN A 133 14.11 -5.40 14.58
C ASN A 133 15.18 -4.69 15.41
N LYS A 134 15.09 -3.36 15.54
CA LYS A 134 16.00 -2.57 16.35
C LYS A 134 15.21 -1.62 17.24
N TRP A 135 15.19 -1.89 18.54
CA TRP A 135 14.62 -0.96 19.52
C TRP A 135 15.50 0.28 19.67
N ASN A 136 14.90 1.46 19.62
CA ASN A 136 15.56 2.72 19.94
C ASN A 136 15.13 3.20 21.32
N GLU A 137 16.04 3.12 22.29
CA GLU A 137 15.78 3.50 23.69
C GLU A 137 15.51 4.99 23.88
N VAL A 138 16.04 5.87 23.03
CA VAL A 138 15.90 7.32 23.21
C VAL A 138 14.49 7.77 22.86
N ILE A 139 13.97 7.31 21.72
CA ILE A 139 12.63 7.69 21.25
C ILE A 139 11.55 6.66 21.66
N GLN A 140 11.96 5.56 22.31
CA GLN A 140 11.07 4.46 22.73
C GLN A 140 10.22 3.91 21.58
N ARG A 141 10.87 3.65 20.44
CA ARG A 141 10.24 3.15 19.22
C ARG A 141 11.05 2.02 18.61
N MET A 142 10.36 1.08 17.96
CA MET A 142 10.96 0.10 17.07
C MET A 142 11.35 0.75 15.75
N ASP A 143 12.56 0.48 15.28
CA ASP A 143 13.00 0.69 13.91
C ASP A 143 13.18 -0.68 13.22
N TYR A 144 13.04 -0.70 11.91
CA TYR A 144 13.21 -1.90 11.09
C TYR A 144 14.34 -1.66 10.09
N LEU A 145 15.20 -2.66 9.93
CA LEU A 145 16.38 -2.58 9.07
C LEU A 145 16.50 -3.81 8.17
N GLY A 146 17.42 -3.73 7.22
CA GLY A 146 17.83 -4.85 6.38
C GLY A 146 17.13 -4.89 5.01
N PRO A 147 17.31 -6.00 4.27
CA PRO A 147 16.90 -6.09 2.87
C PRO A 147 15.42 -5.78 2.61
N VAL A 148 14.52 -6.15 3.53
CA VAL A 148 13.07 -5.91 3.39
C VAL A 148 12.76 -4.43 3.30
N VAL A 149 13.36 -3.61 4.17
CA VAL A 149 13.18 -2.16 4.20
C VAL A 149 13.85 -1.52 2.99
N ASN A 150 15.06 -1.97 2.65
CA ASN A 150 15.79 -1.46 1.48
C ASN A 150 15.01 -1.69 0.18
N ARG A 151 14.38 -2.86 0.01
CA ARG A 151 13.52 -3.18 -1.14
C ARG A 151 12.33 -2.26 -1.24
N ALA A 152 11.53 -2.15 -0.17
CA ALA A 152 10.36 -1.27 -0.15
C ALA A 152 10.73 0.19 -0.48
N ALA A 153 11.82 0.70 0.11
CA ALA A 153 12.32 2.04 -0.15
C ALA A 153 12.83 2.27 -1.59
N ARG A 154 13.21 1.20 -2.31
CA ARG A 154 13.63 1.28 -3.72
C ARG A 154 12.45 1.21 -4.67
N PHE A 155 11.44 0.40 -4.36
CA PHE A 155 10.28 0.24 -5.24
C PHE A 155 9.48 1.54 -5.42
N ILE A 156 9.50 2.45 -4.44
CA ILE A 156 8.84 3.76 -4.57
C ILE A 156 9.42 4.61 -5.71
N GLN A 157 10.69 4.37 -6.09
CA GLN A 157 11.40 5.14 -7.13
C GLN A 157 10.82 4.91 -8.53
N VAL A 158 10.14 3.78 -8.75
CA VAL A 158 9.47 3.44 -10.02
C VAL A 158 7.97 3.67 -9.97
N THR A 159 7.48 4.33 -8.92
CA THR A 159 6.06 4.54 -8.67
C THR A 159 5.63 5.95 -9.10
N GLU A 160 4.50 6.02 -9.80
CA GLU A 160 3.84 7.28 -10.18
C GLU A 160 2.82 7.77 -9.14
N GLY A 161 2.39 9.03 -9.27
CA GLY A 161 1.32 9.58 -8.45
C GLY A 161 0.05 8.73 -8.53
N GLY A 162 -0.47 8.37 -7.36
CA GLY A 162 -1.66 7.54 -7.20
C GLY A 162 -1.45 6.03 -7.32
N GLN A 163 -0.23 5.56 -7.63
CA GLN A 163 0.06 4.13 -7.71
C GLN A 163 0.37 3.53 -6.35
N ILE A 164 -0.04 2.26 -6.20
CA ILE A 164 0.30 1.39 -5.08
C ILE A 164 1.15 0.26 -5.64
N VAL A 165 2.46 0.38 -5.56
CA VAL A 165 3.40 -0.61 -6.11
C VAL A 165 3.73 -1.66 -5.06
N VAL A 166 3.63 -2.93 -5.43
CA VAL A 166 3.85 -4.07 -4.53
C VAL A 166 4.78 -5.09 -5.19
N SER A 167 5.55 -5.82 -4.37
CA SER A 167 6.37 -6.92 -4.85
C SER A 167 5.58 -8.22 -5.02
N GLU A 168 6.12 -9.18 -5.75
CA GLU A 168 5.55 -10.53 -5.88
C GLU A 168 5.36 -11.21 -4.51
N GLU A 169 6.32 -11.08 -3.59
CA GLU A 169 6.23 -11.66 -2.24
C GLU A 169 5.10 -11.05 -1.41
N PHE A 170 4.81 -9.76 -1.62
CA PHE A 170 3.67 -9.10 -0.98
C PHE A 170 2.36 -9.70 -1.48
N LEU A 171 2.22 -9.91 -2.79
CA LEU A 171 1.03 -10.52 -3.38
C LEU A 171 0.85 -11.99 -2.99
N LEU A 172 1.95 -12.76 -2.90
CA LEU A 172 1.90 -14.14 -2.40
C LEU A 172 1.39 -14.20 -0.96
N GLN A 173 1.83 -13.27 -0.11
CA GLN A 173 1.31 -13.18 1.25
C GLN A 173 -0.18 -12.80 1.25
N LEU A 174 -0.57 -11.78 0.48
CA LEU A 174 -1.97 -11.35 0.37
C LEU A 174 -2.87 -12.52 -0.09
N GLN A 175 -2.41 -13.30 -1.08
CA GLN A 175 -3.11 -14.49 -1.56
C GLN A 175 -3.26 -15.52 -0.45
N SER A 176 -2.19 -15.78 0.31
CA SER A 176 -2.22 -16.71 1.43
C SER A 176 -3.23 -16.26 2.51
N GLU A 177 -3.29 -14.97 2.82
CA GLU A 177 -4.25 -14.41 3.77
C GLU A 177 -5.69 -14.55 3.27
N MET A 178 -5.94 -14.29 1.97
CA MET A 178 -7.24 -14.49 1.31
C MET A 178 -7.69 -15.96 1.36
N GLU A 179 -6.81 -16.89 1.06
CA GLU A 179 -7.10 -18.33 1.11
C GLU A 179 -7.40 -18.80 2.55
N MET A 180 -6.65 -18.29 3.54
CA MET A 180 -6.85 -18.64 4.95
C MET A 180 -8.18 -18.11 5.49
N ALA A 181 -8.53 -16.86 5.18
CA ALA A 181 -9.83 -16.29 5.55
C ALA A 181 -11.00 -17.05 4.92
N ARG A 182 -10.83 -17.53 3.67
CA ARG A 182 -11.82 -18.38 3.00
C ARG A 182 -12.04 -19.69 3.77
N ARG A 183 -10.98 -20.42 4.08
CA ARG A 183 -11.05 -21.70 4.81
C ARG A 183 -11.68 -21.54 6.19
N GLN A 184 -11.37 -20.44 6.90
CA GLN A 184 -11.97 -20.15 8.20
C GLN A 184 -13.48 -19.90 8.10
N THR A 185 -13.93 -19.19 7.05
CA THR A 185 -15.37 -18.99 6.83
C THR A 185 -16.08 -20.31 6.54
N GLU A 186 -15.51 -21.13 5.65
CA GLU A 186 -16.08 -22.42 5.27
C GLU A 186 -16.17 -23.36 6.48
N ALA A 187 -15.12 -23.44 7.30
CA ALA A 187 -15.14 -24.22 8.53
C ALA A 187 -16.17 -23.71 9.55
N GLN A 188 -16.38 -22.39 9.66
CA GLN A 188 -17.41 -21.82 10.52
C GLN A 188 -18.83 -22.15 10.03
N GLU A 189 -19.07 -22.11 8.71
CA GLU A 189 -20.35 -22.50 8.09
C GLU A 189 -20.63 -24.02 8.26
N GLU A 190 -19.59 -24.86 8.15
CA GLU A 190 -19.69 -26.31 8.40
C GLU A 190 -20.00 -26.63 9.87
N ILE A 191 -19.38 -25.93 10.82
CA ILE A 191 -19.71 -26.08 12.25
C ILE A 191 -21.16 -25.62 12.52
N HIS A 192 -21.61 -24.53 11.88
CA HIS A 192 -22.98 -24.02 12.03
C HIS A 192 -24.04 -24.95 11.42
N THR A 193 -23.69 -25.73 10.40
CA THR A 193 -24.59 -26.70 9.74
C THR A 193 -24.55 -28.08 10.40
N ALA A 194 -23.42 -28.47 11.00
CA ALA A 194 -23.29 -29.71 11.78
C ALA A 194 -24.12 -29.70 13.08
N ASP A 195 -24.45 -28.53 13.64
CA ASP A 195 -25.36 -28.37 14.79
C ASP A 195 -26.84 -28.68 14.43
N ARG A 196 -27.13 -29.10 13.19
CA ARG A 196 -28.44 -29.59 12.72
C ARG A 196 -28.46 -31.05 12.23
N GLY A 197 -27.41 -31.84 12.41
CA GLY A 197 -27.53 -33.30 12.30
C GLY A 197 -26.32 -34.07 11.79
N THR A 198 -25.91 -35.05 12.62
CA THR A 198 -25.23 -36.34 12.39
C THR A 198 -23.88 -36.41 11.67
N ASP A 199 -22.87 -36.79 12.48
CA ASP A 199 -21.76 -37.72 12.26
C ASP A 199 -21.24 -37.96 10.83
N GLY A 200 -20.11 -37.34 10.53
CA GLY A 200 -19.20 -37.75 9.45
C GLY A 200 -17.75 -37.42 9.83
N HIS A 201 -16.93 -38.45 9.99
CA HIS A 201 -15.48 -38.33 10.19
C HIS A 201 -14.78 -37.76 8.94
N PRO A 202 -13.89 -36.75 9.04
CA PRO A 202 -12.99 -36.41 7.95
C PRO A 202 -11.58 -36.97 8.18
N SER A 203 -11.09 -37.72 7.19
CA SER A 203 -9.68 -38.12 7.05
C SER A 203 -8.89 -36.98 6.40
N HIS A 204 -8.04 -36.29 7.16
CA HIS A 204 -7.11 -35.29 6.65
C HIS A 204 -5.79 -35.92 6.21
N GLU A 205 -5.63 -36.12 4.89
CA GLU A 205 -4.30 -36.22 4.28
C GLU A 205 -3.65 -34.84 4.25
N ARG A 206 -2.55 -34.71 5.00
CA ARG A 206 -1.69 -33.52 5.00
C ARG A 206 -0.82 -33.54 3.76
N ASN A 207 -1.26 -32.88 2.70
CA ASN A 207 -0.36 -32.48 1.61
C ASN A 207 0.51 -31.31 2.09
N ALA A 208 1.83 -31.51 2.04
CA ALA A 208 2.82 -30.47 2.23
C ALA A 208 2.63 -29.36 1.16
N PRO A 209 2.84 -28.07 1.49
CA PRO A 209 2.60 -27.01 0.53
C PRO A 209 3.65 -27.09 -0.59
N ALA A 210 3.19 -27.31 -1.83
CA ALA A 210 3.95 -26.98 -3.01
C ALA A 210 4.28 -25.48 -2.98
N ALA A 211 5.44 -25.08 -3.51
CA ALA A 211 5.81 -23.67 -3.61
C ALA A 211 4.65 -22.88 -4.23
N ALA A 212 4.07 -21.95 -3.46
CA ALA A 212 2.86 -21.25 -3.85
C ALA A 212 3.16 -20.40 -5.10
N SER A 213 2.59 -20.79 -6.24
CA SER A 213 2.63 -19.96 -7.45
C SER A 213 1.62 -18.83 -7.32
N LEU A 214 2.03 -17.61 -7.66
CA LEU A 214 1.13 -16.47 -7.65
C LEU A 214 0.00 -16.66 -8.67
N ASP A 215 -1.25 -16.70 -8.20
CA ASP A 215 -2.43 -16.74 -9.06
C ASP A 215 -3.18 -15.41 -8.96
N LEU A 216 -2.96 -14.53 -9.94
CA LEU A 216 -3.65 -13.24 -9.97
C LEU A 216 -5.18 -13.38 -10.07
N ARG A 217 -5.70 -14.53 -10.50
CA ARG A 217 -7.16 -14.72 -10.62
C ARG A 217 -7.84 -14.85 -9.26
N SER A 218 -7.21 -15.53 -8.30
CA SER A 218 -7.74 -15.61 -6.93
C SER A 218 -7.77 -14.23 -6.28
N LEU A 219 -6.68 -13.47 -6.42
CA LEU A 219 -6.59 -12.11 -5.90
C LEU A 219 -7.61 -11.13 -6.49
N ARG A 220 -8.13 -11.38 -7.71
CA ARG A 220 -9.17 -10.58 -8.37
C ARG A 220 -10.60 -10.96 -7.98
N SER A 221 -10.79 -12.01 -7.17
CA SER A 221 -12.11 -12.46 -6.75
C SER A 221 -12.78 -11.41 -5.87
N GLN A 222 -13.77 -10.71 -6.41
CA GLN A 222 -14.54 -9.69 -5.67
C GLN A 222 -15.17 -10.23 -4.37
N ARG A 223 -15.57 -11.51 -4.36
CA ARG A 223 -16.14 -12.17 -3.18
C ARG A 223 -15.11 -12.31 -2.07
N GLU A 224 -13.87 -12.61 -2.44
CA GLU A 224 -12.78 -12.81 -1.48
C GLU A 224 -12.24 -11.47 -0.98
N GLN A 225 -12.07 -10.49 -1.87
CA GLN A 225 -11.68 -9.12 -1.49
C GLN A 225 -12.65 -8.53 -0.46
N LYS A 226 -13.97 -8.60 -0.69
CA LYS A 226 -14.99 -8.07 0.24
C LYS A 226 -14.92 -8.62 1.68
N LYS A 227 -14.27 -9.77 1.90
CA LYS A 227 -14.12 -10.36 3.23
C LYS A 227 -12.95 -9.76 4.02
N LEU A 228 -11.98 -9.19 3.34
CA LEU A 228 -10.70 -8.75 3.91
C LEU A 228 -10.44 -7.26 3.72
N THR A 229 -10.92 -6.72 2.60
CA THR A 229 -10.91 -5.30 2.29
C THR A 229 -12.32 -4.78 2.16
N HIS A 230 -12.54 -3.54 2.59
CA HIS A 230 -13.82 -2.86 2.37
C HIS A 230 -13.89 -2.16 1.00
N GLN A 231 -12.78 -2.18 0.25
CA GLN A 231 -12.66 -1.66 -1.12
C GLN A 231 -12.33 -2.79 -2.09
N GLN A 232 -12.77 -2.65 -3.35
CA GLN A 232 -12.37 -3.53 -4.45
C GLN A 232 -11.18 -2.92 -5.19
N PHE A 233 -10.30 -3.78 -5.67
CA PHE A 233 -9.11 -3.35 -6.39
C PHE A 233 -8.71 -4.32 -7.49
N GLU A 234 -8.01 -3.81 -8.49
CA GLU A 234 -7.34 -4.62 -9.50
C GLU A 234 -5.84 -4.69 -9.27
N ILE A 235 -5.24 -5.77 -9.77
CA ILE A 235 -3.79 -5.96 -9.78
C ILE A 235 -3.34 -6.09 -11.23
N ARG A 236 -2.35 -5.27 -11.60
CA ARG A 236 -1.74 -5.26 -12.93
C ARG A 236 -0.23 -5.43 -12.82
N PRO A 237 0.40 -6.19 -13.74
CA PRO A 237 1.85 -6.31 -13.77
C PRO A 237 2.45 -4.95 -14.12
N LEU A 238 3.48 -4.55 -13.38
CA LEU A 238 4.28 -3.37 -13.69
C LEU A 238 5.49 -3.78 -14.56
N GLY A 239 6.14 -4.89 -14.19
CA GLY A 239 7.28 -5.46 -14.93
C GLY A 239 8.41 -5.94 -14.01
N ASP A 240 9.52 -6.34 -14.61
CA ASP A 240 10.75 -6.70 -13.91
C ASP A 240 11.70 -5.50 -13.87
N TYR A 241 12.20 -5.17 -12.68
CA TYR A 241 12.99 -3.98 -12.40
C TYR A 241 14.29 -4.30 -11.66
N GLU A 242 15.41 -3.79 -12.16
CA GLU A 242 16.69 -3.83 -11.45
C GLU A 242 16.91 -2.54 -10.67
N PHE A 243 17.39 -2.67 -9.44
CA PHE A 243 17.66 -1.54 -8.57
C PHE A 243 19.12 -1.54 -8.11
N GLN A 244 19.74 -0.36 -8.10
CA GLN A 244 21.10 -0.23 -7.59
C GLN A 244 21.18 -0.65 -6.12
N GLY A 245 22.02 -1.66 -5.84
CA GLY A 245 22.26 -2.17 -4.49
C GLY A 245 21.25 -3.22 -4.01
N LEU A 246 20.34 -3.67 -4.88
CA LEU A 246 19.56 -4.89 -4.66
C LEU A 246 20.09 -6.01 -5.57
N GLU A 247 20.00 -7.23 -5.08
CA GLU A 247 20.32 -8.44 -5.84
C GLU A 247 19.09 -8.83 -6.68
N ASP A 248 19.36 -9.29 -7.91
CA ASP A 248 18.39 -9.76 -8.89
C ASP A 248 17.33 -8.73 -9.37
N PRO A 249 16.76 -8.93 -10.56
CA PRO A 249 15.57 -8.20 -10.97
C PRO A 249 14.38 -8.54 -10.07
N HIS A 250 13.60 -7.52 -9.70
CA HIS A 250 12.40 -7.65 -8.90
C HIS A 250 11.15 -7.50 -9.77
N LYS A 251 10.26 -8.48 -9.67
CA LYS A 251 8.96 -8.43 -10.32
C LYS A 251 7.98 -7.61 -9.50
N LEU A 252 7.46 -6.56 -10.11
CA LEU A 252 6.59 -5.59 -9.48
C LEU A 252 5.20 -5.58 -10.13
N TYR A 253 4.23 -5.22 -9.31
CA TYR A 253 2.84 -5.05 -9.67
C TYR A 253 2.34 -3.71 -9.14
N PHE A 254 1.27 -3.21 -9.71
CA PHE A 254 0.53 -2.11 -9.10
C PHE A 254 -0.91 -2.52 -8.81
N ILE A 255 -1.41 -2.00 -7.70
CA ILE A 255 -2.78 -2.13 -7.24
C ILE A 255 -3.51 -0.82 -7.54
N VAL A 256 -4.72 -0.92 -8.09
CA VAL A 256 -5.58 0.25 -8.34
C VAL A 256 -6.96 0.01 -7.72
N PRO A 257 -7.48 0.95 -6.89
CA PRO A 257 -8.88 0.89 -6.45
C PRO A 257 -9.80 0.90 -7.67
N CYS A 258 -10.84 0.07 -7.70
CA CYS A 258 -11.78 0.05 -8.83
C CYS A 258 -12.51 1.39 -9.01
N SER A 259 -12.77 2.11 -7.93
CA SER A 259 -13.27 3.50 -7.91
C SER A 259 -12.36 4.49 -8.64
N LEU A 260 -11.08 4.16 -8.80
CA LEU A 260 -10.04 5.01 -9.39
C LEU A 260 -9.41 4.35 -10.63
N GLU A 261 -10.10 3.41 -11.27
CA GLU A 261 -9.57 2.69 -12.44
C GLU A 261 -9.24 3.64 -13.61
N GLY A 262 -9.93 4.77 -13.73
CA GLY A 262 -9.61 5.80 -14.73
C GLY A 262 -8.18 6.38 -14.62
N ARG A 263 -7.49 6.18 -13.48
CA ARG A 263 -6.06 6.51 -13.34
C ARG A 263 -5.16 5.64 -14.21
N VAL A 264 -5.60 4.45 -14.63
CA VAL A 264 -4.80 3.58 -15.49
C VAL A 264 -4.58 4.23 -16.86
N ASP A 265 -5.62 4.81 -17.44
CA ASP A 265 -5.52 5.55 -18.70
C ASP A 265 -4.63 6.80 -18.55
N HIS A 266 -4.69 7.46 -17.39
CA HIS A 266 -3.81 8.57 -17.07
C HIS A 266 -2.33 8.14 -17.08
N TRP A 267 -1.98 7.03 -16.42
CA TRP A 267 -0.59 6.52 -16.41
C TRP A 267 -0.10 6.08 -17.78
N HIS A 268 -0.99 5.58 -18.66
CA HIS A 268 -0.63 5.29 -20.05
C HIS A 268 -0.30 6.54 -20.88
N GLN A 269 -0.86 7.70 -20.51
CA GLN A 269 -0.62 8.97 -21.19
C GLN A 269 0.62 9.71 -20.65
N VAL A 270 1.04 9.41 -19.41
CA VAL A 270 2.26 9.98 -18.80
C VAL A 270 3.46 9.10 -19.16
N ALA A 271 4.35 9.63 -20.01
CA ALA A 271 5.53 8.90 -20.47
C ALA A 271 6.48 8.50 -19.31
N HIS A 272 6.98 7.26 -19.38
CA HIS A 272 7.95 6.62 -18.48
C HIS A 272 9.00 7.55 -17.86
N VAL A 273 9.22 7.42 -16.55
CA VAL A 273 10.35 8.03 -15.82
C VAL A 273 11.69 7.59 -16.42
N THR A 274 12.49 8.57 -16.84
CA THR A 274 13.88 8.39 -17.25
C THR A 274 14.74 7.88 -16.08
N GLY A 275 15.46 6.77 -16.30
CA GLY A 275 16.42 6.22 -15.32
C GLY A 275 16.14 4.79 -14.87
N VAL A 276 15.01 4.22 -15.30
CA VAL A 276 14.59 2.87 -14.94
C VAL A 276 14.59 1.98 -16.18
N LYS A 277 15.48 0.99 -16.25
CA LYS A 277 15.44 -0.04 -17.30
C LYS A 277 14.37 -1.08 -16.94
N GLY A 278 13.13 -0.82 -17.34
CA GLY A 278 12.08 -1.83 -17.34
C GLY A 278 11.88 -2.38 -18.75
N ASN A 279 11.92 -3.70 -18.92
CA ASN A 279 11.45 -4.32 -20.17
C ASN A 279 9.92 -4.28 -20.18
N VAL A 280 9.34 -3.17 -20.62
CA VAL A 280 7.93 -3.18 -21.02
C VAL A 280 7.87 -3.88 -22.37
N ARG A 281 7.61 -5.20 -22.36
CA ARG A 281 7.10 -5.85 -23.57
C ARG A 281 5.71 -5.27 -23.82
N SER A 282 5.64 -4.27 -24.69
CA SER A 282 4.42 -3.92 -25.39
C SER A 282 3.89 -5.20 -26.03
N SER A 283 2.75 -5.69 -25.52
CA SER A 283 1.95 -6.68 -26.25
C SER A 283 1.19 -5.97 -27.35
#